data_AF-W7IQ45-F1
#
_entry.id   AF-W7IQ45-F1
#
_cell.length_a   1.000
_cell.length_b   1.000
_cell.length_c   1.000
_cell.angle_alpha   90.00
_cell.angle_beta   90.00
_cell.angle_gamma   90.00
#
_symmetry.space_group_name_H-M   'P 1'
#
loop_
_entity.id
_entity.type
_entity.pdbx_description
1 polymer ?
#
loop_
_entity_poly.entity_id
_entity_poly.type
_entity_poly.pdbx_seq_one_letter_code
_entity_poly.pdbx_strand_id
1 'polypeptide(L)'
;MTRQLDRIPFPGSPSPGLDLRLAVASALTALTPPVAAPTLVDVADALLGALARTAATGDTCLVLPAAEAVADARAFLRGGDPRSATTALVRARDHLDRRL
;
A
#
# COMPACT_ATOMS: atom_id res chain seq x y z
N MET A 1 28.77 -3.24 22.65
CA MET A 1 28.58 -3.73 21.26
C MET A 1 27.43 -2.95 20.64
N THR A 2 27.72 -1.89 19.90
CA THR A 2 26.73 -1.01 19.28
C THR A 2 26.75 -1.21 17.77
N ARG A 3 25.89 -2.08 17.23
CA ARG A 3 25.61 -2.12 15.79
C ARG A 3 24.53 -1.10 15.49
N GLN A 4 24.95 0.14 15.32
CA GLN A 4 24.13 1.23 14.80
C GLN A 4 23.84 0.91 13.33
N LEU A 5 22.60 0.52 13.05
CA LEU A 5 22.07 0.29 11.70
C LEU A 5 21.82 1.63 11.00
N ASP A 6 22.86 2.43 10.81
CA ASP A 6 22.83 3.54 9.85
C ASP A 6 23.01 2.97 8.43
N ARG A 7 22.05 2.15 7.98
CA ARG A 7 21.90 1.92 6.55
C ARG A 7 21.18 3.14 5.99
N ILE A 8 21.95 4.19 5.74
CA ILE A 8 21.56 5.21 4.78
C ILE A 8 21.33 4.45 3.47
N PRO A 9 20.09 4.42 2.90
CA PRO A 9 19.86 3.71 1.66
C PRO A 9 20.79 4.27 0.59
N PHE A 10 21.43 3.35 -0.16
CA PHE A 10 22.31 3.72 -1.27
C PHE A 10 21.59 4.73 -2.18
N PRO A 11 22.23 5.82 -2.61
CA PRO A 11 21.62 6.75 -3.57
C PRO A 11 21.24 5.96 -4.82
N GLY A 12 19.93 5.77 -5.03
CA GLY A 12 19.37 4.96 -6.12
C GLY A 12 18.46 3.80 -5.68
N SER A 13 18.44 3.43 -4.39
CA SER A 13 17.47 2.45 -3.88
C SER A 13 16.12 3.14 -3.65
N PRO A 14 15.01 2.73 -4.29
CA PRO A 14 13.70 3.31 -4.00
C PRO A 14 13.40 3.12 -2.51
N SER A 15 12.73 4.11 -1.89
CA SER A 15 12.34 4.01 -0.48
C SER A 15 11.53 2.73 -0.25
N PRO A 16 11.73 2.02 0.87
CA PRO A 16 10.98 0.79 1.14
C PRO A 16 9.47 0.99 0.95
N GLY A 17 8.84 0.09 0.21
CA GLY A 17 7.41 0.19 -0.09
C GLY A 17 7.00 1.38 -0.98
N LEU A 18 7.90 1.95 -1.79
CA LEU A 18 7.58 3.02 -2.75
C LEU A 18 6.44 2.62 -3.68
N ASP A 19 6.51 1.42 -4.25
CA ASP A 19 5.46 0.90 -5.12
C ASP A 19 4.12 0.79 -4.40
N LEU A 20 4.14 0.41 -3.12
CA LEU A 20 2.93 0.34 -2.29
C LEU A 20 2.37 1.75 -2.03
N ARG A 21 3.22 2.74 -1.75
CA ARG A 21 2.81 4.16 -1.59
C ARG A 21 2.12 4.69 -2.86
N LEU A 22 2.73 4.46 -4.02
CA LEU A 22 2.17 4.91 -5.30
C LEU A 22 0.83 4.22 -5.60
N ALA A 23 0.74 2.92 -5.33
CA ALA A 23 -0.51 2.18 -5.52
C ALA A 23 -1.62 2.66 -4.59
N VAL A 24 -1.33 2.91 -3.31
CA VAL A 24 -2.30 3.46 -2.34
C VAL A 24 -2.77 4.85 -2.76
N ALA A 25 -1.86 5.74 -3.18
CA ALA A 25 -2.22 7.08 -3.64
C ALA A 25 -3.11 7.04 -4.91
N SER A 26 -2.77 6.17 -5.86
CA SER A 26 -3.56 5.95 -7.08
C SER A 26 -4.94 5.39 -6.77
N ALA A 27 -5.03 4.39 -5.89
CA ALA A 27 -6.28 3.79 -5.44
C ALA A 27 -7.20 4.82 -4.75
N LEU A 28 -6.65 5.64 -3.84
CA LEU A 28 -7.43 6.69 -3.18
C LEU A 28 -7.99 7.71 -4.20
N THR A 29 -7.21 8.04 -5.23
CA THR A 29 -7.67 8.92 -6.32
C THR A 29 -8.79 8.27 -7.13
N ALA A 30 -8.62 7.00 -7.52
CA ALA A 30 -9.59 6.25 -8.32
C ALA A 30 -10.91 5.94 -7.59
N LEU A 31 -10.89 5.88 -6.26
CA LEU A 31 -12.08 5.68 -5.42
C LEU A 31 -12.84 6.98 -5.10
N THR A 32 -12.48 8.10 -5.75
CA THR A 32 -13.24 9.35 -5.62
C THR A 32 -14.60 9.19 -6.32
N PRO A 33 -15.74 9.43 -5.63
CA PRO A 33 -17.06 9.24 -6.22
C PRO A 33 -17.31 10.12 -7.46
N PRO A 34 -18.11 9.66 -8.43
CA PRO A 34 -18.78 8.34 -8.48
C PRO A 34 -17.83 7.21 -8.90
N VAL A 35 -17.90 6.07 -8.22
CA VAL A 35 -17.05 4.89 -8.51
C VAL A 35 -17.89 3.78 -9.14
N ALA A 36 -17.42 3.25 -10.27
CA ALA A 36 -18.06 2.13 -10.95
C ALA A 36 -17.51 0.78 -10.48
N ALA A 37 -18.34 -0.27 -10.53
CA ALA A 37 -17.93 -1.64 -10.17
C ALA A 37 -16.67 -2.16 -10.91
N PRO A 38 -16.48 -1.99 -12.24
CA PRO A 38 -15.23 -2.42 -12.89
C PRO A 38 -14.00 -1.72 -12.31
N THR A 39 -14.13 -0.44 -11.95
CA THR A 39 -13.04 0.32 -11.30
C THR A 39 -12.63 -0.30 -9.96
N LEU A 40 -13.57 -0.87 -9.19
CA LEU A 40 -13.22 -1.53 -7.91
C LEU A 40 -12.34 -2.77 -8.12
N VAL A 41 -12.60 -3.55 -9.16
CA VAL A 41 -11.83 -4.74 -9.51
C VAL A 41 -10.43 -4.35 -9.97
N ASP A 42 -10.33 -3.37 -10.88
CA ASP A 42 -9.05 -2.87 -11.39
C ASP A 42 -8.16 -2.32 -10.25
N VAL A 43 -8.76 -1.57 -9.32
CA VAL A 43 -8.06 -1.06 -8.13
C VAL A 43 -7.60 -2.22 -7.24
N ALA A 44 -8.45 -3.22 -7.00
CA ALA A 44 -8.11 -4.38 -6.18
C ALA A 44 -6.92 -5.18 -6.76
N ASP A 45 -6.85 -5.34 -8.07
CA ASP A 45 -5.77 -6.07 -8.73
C ASP A 45 -4.48 -5.25 -8.82
N ALA A 46 -4.58 -3.93 -9.02
CA ALA A 46 -3.42 -3.03 -8.90
C ALA A 46 -2.78 -3.08 -7.51
N LEU A 47 -3.60 -3.08 -6.45
CA LEU A 47 -3.12 -3.22 -5.06
C LEU A 47 -2.45 -4.57 -4.81
N LEU A 48 -2.98 -5.66 -5.38
CA LEU A 48 -2.35 -6.98 -5.32
C LEU A 48 -0.97 -6.97 -5.99
N GLY A 49 -0.86 -6.37 -7.17
CA GLY A 49 0.43 -6.24 -7.87
C GLY A 49 1.47 -5.46 -7.06
N ALA A 50 1.05 -4.42 -6.34
CA ALA A 50 1.92 -3.66 -5.44
C ALA A 50 2.38 -4.47 -4.22
N LEU A 51 1.48 -5.24 -3.59
CA LEU A 51 1.83 -6.16 -2.51
C LEU A 51 2.82 -7.23 -2.97
N ALA A 52 2.62 -7.81 -4.15
CA ALA A 52 3.52 -8.79 -4.72
C ALA A 52 4.93 -8.21 -4.97
N ARG A 53 5.03 -6.99 -5.49
CA ARG A 53 6.32 -6.29 -5.66
C ARG A 53 6.99 -5.96 -4.33
N THR A 54 6.22 -5.55 -3.33
CA THR A 54 6.71 -5.28 -1.97
C THR A 54 7.27 -6.57 -1.33
N ALA A 55 6.62 -7.72 -1.56
CA ALA A 55 7.14 -9.01 -1.12
C ALA A 55 8.40 -9.43 -1.89
N ALA A 56 8.44 -9.23 -3.21
CA ALA A 56 9.59 -9.58 -4.05
C ALA A 56 10.84 -8.77 -3.73
N THR A 57 10.68 -7.52 -3.27
CA THR A 57 11.77 -6.64 -2.82
C THR A 57 12.22 -6.92 -1.39
N GLY A 58 11.47 -7.72 -0.62
CA GLY A 58 11.75 -8.02 0.77
C GLY A 58 11.38 -6.89 1.75
N ASP A 59 10.64 -5.88 1.28
CA ASP A 59 10.26 -4.71 2.07
C ASP A 59 9.08 -4.99 3.02
N THR A 60 8.42 -6.15 2.90
CA THR A 60 7.22 -6.50 3.67
C THR A 60 7.40 -6.33 5.17
N CYS A 61 8.55 -6.68 5.73
CA CYS A 61 8.81 -6.51 7.17
C CYS A 61 8.88 -5.03 7.59
N LEU A 62 9.28 -4.12 6.69
CA LEU A 62 9.39 -2.69 6.97
C LEU A 62 8.05 -1.96 6.84
N VAL A 63 7.11 -2.52 6.06
CA VAL A 63 5.80 -1.91 5.79
C VAL A 63 4.63 -2.83 6.16
N LEU A 64 4.83 -3.80 7.07
CA LEU A 64 3.85 -4.83 7.40
C LEU A 64 2.47 -4.24 7.77
N PRO A 65 2.35 -3.25 8.68
CA PRO A 65 1.04 -2.67 9.03
C PRO A 65 0.34 -2.02 7.83
N ALA A 66 1.10 -1.43 6.91
CA ALA A 66 0.54 -0.87 5.69
C ALA A 66 0.10 -1.97 4.72
N ALA A 67 0.89 -3.04 4.58
CA ALA A 67 0.55 -4.17 3.71
C ALA A 67 -0.73 -4.90 4.17
N GLU A 68 -0.92 -5.07 5.48
CA GLU A 68 -2.15 -5.62 6.06
C GLU A 68 -3.36 -4.72 5.77
N ALA A 69 -3.23 -3.40 6.00
CA ALA A 69 -4.30 -2.46 5.68
C ALA A 69 -4.65 -2.42 4.18
N VAL A 70 -3.67 -2.61 3.29
CA VAL A 70 -3.92 -2.75 1.84
C VAL A 70 -4.62 -4.08 1.51
N ALA A 71 -4.28 -5.17 2.20
CA ALA A 71 -4.96 -6.45 2.04
C ALA A 71 -6.44 -6.36 2.46
N ASP A 72 -6.73 -5.68 3.57
CA ASP A 72 -8.10 -5.40 4.03
C ASP A 72 -8.86 -4.54 3.01
N ALA A 73 -8.24 -3.46 2.52
CA ALA A 73 -8.85 -2.62 1.50
C ALA A 73 -9.25 -3.43 0.26
N ARG A 74 -8.37 -4.32 -0.19
CA ARG A 74 -8.64 -5.21 -1.33
C ARG A 74 -9.80 -6.18 -1.05
N ALA A 75 -9.92 -6.69 0.18
CA ALA A 75 -11.06 -7.53 0.56
C ALA A 75 -12.38 -6.74 0.49
N PHE A 76 -12.41 -5.49 0.98
CA PHE A 76 -13.59 -4.62 0.86
C PHE A 76 -13.93 -4.29 -0.59
N LEU A 77 -12.96 -4.01 -1.46
CA LEU A 77 -13.19 -3.77 -2.89
C LEU A 77 -13.82 -4.97 -3.59
N ARG A 78 -13.32 -6.19 -3.30
CA ARG A 78 -13.92 -7.43 -3.82
C ARG A 78 -15.31 -7.70 -3.27
N GLY A 79 -15.61 -7.20 -2.07
CA GLY A 79 -16.95 -7.20 -1.46
C GLY A 79 -17.87 -6.09 -1.95
N GLY A 80 -17.41 -5.18 -2.82
CA GLY A 80 -18.22 -4.06 -3.30
C GLY A 80 -18.40 -2.92 -2.29
N ASP A 81 -17.52 -2.80 -1.29
CA ASP A 81 -17.55 -1.75 -0.27
C ASP A 81 -16.40 -0.73 -0.45
N PRO A 82 -16.55 0.25 -1.36
CA PRO A 82 -15.51 1.26 -1.59
C PRO A 82 -15.26 2.15 -0.38
N ARG A 83 -16.25 2.37 0.50
CA ARG A 83 -16.10 3.26 1.66
C ARG A 83 -15.18 2.64 2.71
N SER A 84 -15.38 1.36 3.03
CA SER A 84 -14.48 0.64 3.93
C SER A 84 -13.10 0.46 3.31
N ALA A 85 -13.02 0.24 1.99
CA ALA A 85 -11.75 0.21 1.27
C ALA A 85 -10.98 1.53 1.37
N THR A 86 -11.62 2.68 1.16
CA THR A 86 -11.00 3.99 1.32
C THR A 86 -10.49 4.19 2.74
N THR A 87 -11.26 3.79 3.76
CA THR A 87 -10.85 3.91 5.16
C THR A 87 -9.59 3.10 5.45
N ALA A 88 -9.52 1.86 4.94
CA ALA A 88 -8.34 1.01 5.06
C ALA A 88 -7.13 1.57 4.30
N LEU A 89 -7.33 2.12 3.08
CA LEU A 89 -6.26 2.76 2.31
C LEU A 89 -5.70 4.03 2.96
N VAL A 90 -6.53 4.82 3.64
CA VAL A 90 -6.06 5.97 4.43
C VAL A 90 -5.17 5.49 5.57
N ARG A 91 -5.56 4.45 6.30
CA ARG A 91 -4.71 3.85 7.35
C ARG A 91 -3.39 3.32 6.78
N ALA A 92 -3.43 2.66 5.62
CA ALA A 92 -2.22 2.19 4.94
C ALA A 92 -1.27 3.35 4.62
N ARG A 93 -1.80 4.46 4.09
CA ARG A 93 -1.02 5.68 3.84
C ARG A 93 -0.41 6.22 5.12
N ASP A 94 -1.19 6.31 6.20
CA ASP A 94 -0.69 6.81 7.48
C ASP A 94 0.46 5.94 8.03
N HIS A 95 0.40 4.62 7.85
CA HIS A 95 1.50 3.71 8.19
C HIS A 95 2.74 3.91 7.31
N LEU A 96 2.55 4.18 6.02
CA LEU A 96 3.64 4.41 5.07
C LEU A 96 4.33 5.76 5.25
N ASP A 97 3.60 6.78 5.71
CA ASP A 97 4.10 8.13 5.93
C ASP A 97 4.80 8.30 7.28
N ARG A 98 4.42 7.48 8.28
CA ARG A 98 5.17 7.36 9.54
C ARG A 98 6.52 6.68 9.27
N ARG A 99 7.56 7.48 9.06
CA ARG A 99 8.95 6.99 9.08
C ARG A 99 9.23 6.39 10.46
N LEU A 100 9.41 5.07 10.52
CA LEU A 100 10.12 4.39 11.61
C LEU A 100 11.61 4.74 11.55
#